data_AF-A0A353CYX5-F1
#
_entry.id   AF-A0A353CYX5-F1
#
_cell.length_a   1.000
_cell.length_b   1.000
_cell.length_c   1.000
_cell.angle_alpha   90.00
_cell.angle_beta   90.00
_cell.angle_gamma   90.00
#
_symmetry.space_group_name_H-M   'P 1'
#
loop_
_entity.id
_entity.type
_entity.pdbx_description
1 polymer ?
#
loop_
_entity_poly.entity_id
_entity_poly.type
_entity_poly.pdbx_seq_one_letter_code
_entity_poly.pdbx_strand_id
1 'polypeptide(L)'
;MVLPRDLGKQSWCGQGVESRLEWALADLVFTKGSQGQEFTDGVGHVGIVGDDVVIHASCKRGSVIAEPIDDFLSSYELVRVRRVVNY
;
A
#
# COMPACT_ATOMS: atom_id res chain seq x y z
N MET A 1 -11.93 -13.21 -1.81
CA MET A 1 -12.25 -12.06 -2.67
C MET A 1 -11.24 -11.99 -3.80
N VAL A 2 -11.65 -11.62 -5.02
CA VAL A 2 -10.71 -11.33 -6.12
C VAL A 2 -10.49 -9.82 -6.14
N LEU A 3 -9.25 -9.37 -5.97
CA LEU A 3 -8.91 -7.96 -6.08
C LEU A 3 -8.84 -7.54 -7.55
N PRO A 4 -9.34 -6.34 -7.91
CA PRO A 4 -9.16 -5.80 -9.25
C PRO A 4 -7.67 -5.63 -9.54
N ARG A 5 -7.28 -5.68 -10.82
CA ARG A 5 -5.87 -5.48 -11.21
C ARG A 5 -5.42 -4.02 -11.04
N ASP A 6 -6.35 -3.10 -11.25
CA ASP A 6 -6.10 -1.66 -11.20
C ASP A 6 -5.92 -1.17 -9.76
N LEU A 7 -4.87 -0.38 -9.54
CA LEU A 7 -4.46 0.12 -8.25
C LEU A 7 -5.50 1.05 -7.61
N GLY A 8 -6.09 1.95 -8.42
CA GLY A 8 -7.14 2.86 -7.96
C GLY A 8 -8.32 2.07 -7.41
N LYS A 9 -8.79 1.06 -8.16
CA LYS A 9 -9.88 0.18 -7.73
C LYS A 9 -9.52 -0.66 -6.50
N GLN A 10 -8.29 -1.16 -6.38
CA GLN A 10 -7.83 -1.90 -5.20
C GLN A 10 -7.94 -1.04 -3.93
N SER A 11 -7.61 0.24 -4.03
CA SER A 11 -7.62 1.20 -2.91
C SER A 11 -9.01 1.49 -2.33
N TRP A 12 -10.07 0.97 -2.96
CA TRP A 12 -11.47 1.07 -2.52
C TRP A 12 -12.07 -0.27 -2.13
N CYS A 13 -11.31 -1.37 -2.21
CA CYS A 13 -11.77 -2.68 -1.80
C CYS A 13 -11.55 -2.91 -0.30
N GLY A 14 -12.41 -3.73 0.31
CA GLY A 14 -12.26 -4.16 1.69
C GLY A 14 -12.57 -3.10 2.73
N GLN A 15 -12.14 -3.34 3.97
CA GLN A 15 -12.38 -2.45 5.10
C GLN A 15 -11.26 -1.40 5.22
N GLY A 16 -11.62 -0.14 5.48
CA GLY A 16 -10.64 0.90 5.82
C GLY A 16 -10.02 0.68 7.20
N VAL A 17 -8.70 0.84 7.29
CA VAL A 17 -7.95 0.77 8.56
C VAL A 17 -7.34 2.15 8.80
N GLU A 18 -7.92 2.90 9.74
CA GLU A 18 -7.56 4.31 9.96
C GLU A 18 -6.38 4.47 10.93
N SER A 19 -6.26 3.56 11.91
CA SER A 19 -5.22 3.62 12.93
C SER A 19 -4.04 2.71 12.59
N ARG A 20 -2.82 3.25 12.70
CA ARG A 20 -1.58 2.46 12.53
C ARG A 20 -1.49 1.28 13.51
N LEU A 21 -2.06 1.43 14.70
CA LEU A 21 -2.09 0.39 15.73
C LEU A 21 -2.98 -0.80 15.36
N GLU A 22 -3.89 -0.60 14.40
CA GLU A 22 -4.80 -1.64 13.92
C GLU A 22 -4.28 -2.34 12.67
N TRP A 23 -3.16 -1.89 12.09
CA TRP A 23 -2.57 -2.54 10.93
C TRP A 23 -2.21 -3.97 11.26
N ALA A 24 -2.56 -4.88 10.36
CA ALA A 24 -2.33 -6.30 10.49
C ALA A 24 -1.63 -6.85 9.26
N LEU A 25 -1.07 -8.05 9.42
CA LEU A 25 -0.52 -8.82 8.30
C LEU A 25 -1.52 -8.88 7.14
N ALA A 26 -0.98 -8.71 5.93
CA ALA A 26 -1.71 -8.68 4.67
C ALA A 26 -2.63 -7.46 4.42
N ASP A 27 -2.63 -6.45 5.30
CA ASP A 27 -3.23 -5.17 4.95
C ASP A 27 -2.49 -4.55 3.75
N LEU A 28 -3.25 -3.91 2.86
CA LEU A 28 -2.71 -3.18 1.72
C LEU A 28 -2.47 -1.72 2.11
N VAL A 29 -1.25 -1.25 1.93
CA VAL A 29 -0.84 0.13 2.18
C VAL A 29 -0.72 0.84 0.85
N PHE A 30 -1.56 1.86 0.63
CA PHE A 30 -1.58 2.65 -0.60
C PHE A 30 -0.94 4.00 -0.35
N THR A 31 -0.03 4.39 -1.23
CA THR A 31 0.70 5.65 -1.13
C THR A 31 0.58 6.47 -2.41
N LYS A 32 0.93 7.75 -2.31
CA LYS A 32 1.03 8.60 -3.48
C LYS A 32 2.10 8.07 -4.42
N GLY A 33 1.84 8.20 -5.72
CA GLY A 33 2.86 7.91 -6.73
C GLY A 33 4.03 8.89 -6.63
N SER A 34 5.18 8.49 -7.17
CA SER A 34 6.34 9.39 -7.30
C SER A 34 6.01 10.60 -8.17
N GLN A 35 6.62 11.75 -7.86
CA GLN A 35 6.34 13.04 -8.51
C GLN A 35 6.33 12.95 -10.05
N GLY A 36 5.26 13.46 -10.66
CA GLY A 36 5.11 13.58 -12.12
C GLY A 36 4.00 12.73 -12.75
N GLN A 37 3.39 11.81 -12.01
CA GLN A 37 2.18 11.10 -12.46
C GLN A 37 0.96 11.60 -11.69
N GLU A 38 0.03 12.22 -12.40
CA GLU A 38 -1.29 12.53 -11.85
C GLU A 38 -2.14 11.27 -11.84
N PHE A 39 -2.31 10.71 -10.65
CA PHE A 39 -3.28 9.66 -10.40
C PHE A 39 -4.60 10.31 -9.96
N THR A 40 -5.71 9.89 -10.55
CA THR A 40 -7.03 10.51 -10.35
C THR A 40 -7.47 10.53 -8.88
N ASP A 41 -7.00 9.55 -8.09
CA ASP A 41 -7.26 9.41 -6.64
C ASP A 41 -5.99 9.61 -5.79
N GLY A 42 -4.91 10.14 -6.37
CA GLY A 42 -3.61 10.32 -5.72
C GLY A 42 -2.83 9.04 -5.45
N VAL A 43 -3.46 7.86 -5.51
CA VAL A 43 -2.81 6.55 -5.31
C VAL A 43 -1.97 6.16 -6.51
N GLY A 44 -0.66 5.98 -6.31
CA GLY A 44 0.27 5.58 -7.38
C GLY A 44 1.18 4.41 -7.02
N HIS A 45 1.15 3.95 -5.76
CA HIS A 45 1.91 2.79 -5.33
C HIS A 45 1.19 2.00 -4.23
N VAL A 46 1.53 0.71 -4.12
CA VAL A 46 0.96 -0.20 -3.09
C VAL A 46 2.02 -1.15 -2.56
N GLY A 47 1.91 -1.47 -1.27
CA GLY A 47 2.61 -2.57 -0.64
C GLY A 47 1.69 -3.38 0.29
N ILE A 48 2.22 -4.49 0.79
CA ILE A 48 1.52 -5.39 1.71
C ILE A 48 2.24 -5.37 3.05
N VAL A 49 1.49 -5.19 4.15
CA VAL A 49 2.03 -5.25 5.51
C VAL A 49 2.48 -6.69 5.82
N GLY A 50 3.77 -6.83 6.13
CA GLY A 50 4.37 -8.01 6.76
C GLY A 50 4.66 -7.75 8.24
N ASP A 51 5.54 -8.57 8.82
CA ASP A 51 5.99 -8.39 10.20
C ASP A 51 6.97 -7.21 10.28
N ASP A 52 6.49 -6.05 10.74
CA ASP A 52 7.20 -4.75 10.80
C ASP A 52 7.79 -4.22 9.47
N VAL A 53 7.40 -4.82 8.35
CA VAL A 53 7.85 -4.43 6.99
C VAL A 53 6.67 -4.18 6.05
N VAL A 54 6.94 -3.47 4.96
CA VAL A 54 6.10 -3.45 3.76
C VAL A 54 6.80 -4.24 2.66
N ILE A 55 6.10 -5.23 2.10
CA ILE A 55 6.54 -5.97 0.93
C ILE A 55 5.94 -5.31 -0.31
N HIS A 56 6.78 -4.88 -1.25
CA HIS A 56 6.31 -4.26 -2.49
C HIS A 56 7.28 -4.47 -3.66
N ALA A 57 6.75 -4.36 -4.88
CA ALA A 57 7.56 -4.30 -6.09
C ALA A 57 8.13 -2.89 -6.24
N SER A 58 9.45 -2.74 -6.22
CA SER A 58 10.13 -1.44 -6.28
C SER A 58 10.70 -1.19 -7.66
N CYS A 59 10.24 -0.12 -8.33
CA CYS A 59 10.84 0.34 -9.59
C CYS A 59 12.31 0.75 -9.41
N LYS A 60 12.65 1.33 -8.26
CA LYS A 60 14.02 1.78 -7.93
C LYS A 60 14.99 0.60 -7.77
N ARG A 61 14.51 -0.53 -7.24
CA ARG A 61 15.33 -1.74 -7.03
C ARG A 61 15.16 -2.79 -8.12
N GLY A 62 14.21 -2.61 -9.03
CA GLY A 62 13.90 -3.57 -10.09
C GLY A 62 13.47 -4.95 -9.58
N SER A 63 12.96 -5.03 -8.35
CA SER A 63 12.66 -6.30 -7.67
C SER A 63 11.57 -6.13 -6.60
N VAL A 64 11.03 -7.25 -6.13
CA VAL A 64 10.19 -7.29 -4.92
C VAL A 64 11.10 -7.25 -3.70
N ILE A 65 10.85 -6.31 -2.81
CA ILE A 65 11.62 -6.09 -1.60
C ILE A 65 10.69 -6.05 -0.38
N ALA A 66 11.27 -6.31 0.78
CA ALA A 66 10.68 -5.98 2.07
C ALA A 66 11.54 -4.85 2.68
N GLU A 67 10.91 -3.74 3.04
CA GLU A 67 11.56 -2.65 3.74
C GLU A 67 10.79 -2.29 5.02
N PRO A 68 11.47 -1.78 6.07
CA PRO A 68 10.79 -1.36 7.30
C PRO A 68 9.63 -0.41 7.02
N ILE A 69 8.53 -0.54 7.77
CA ILE A 69 7.33 0.27 7.50
C ILE A 69 7.63 1.77 7.61
N ASP A 70 8.47 2.18 8.56
CA ASP A 70 8.82 3.59 8.74
C ASP A 70 9.67 4.11 7.59
N ASP A 71 10.57 3.30 7.02
CA ASP A 71 11.37 3.64 5.85
C ASP A 71 10.47 3.82 4.61
N PHE A 72 9.50 2.92 4.43
CA PHE A 72 8.51 2.99 3.37
C PHE A 72 7.69 4.28 3.46
N LEU A 73 7.18 4.60 4.65
CA LEU A 73 6.36 5.80 4.88
C LEU A 73 7.18 7.10 4.87
N SER A 74 8.49 7.04 5.08
CA SER A 74 9.38 8.19 4.86
C SER A 74 9.60 8.50 3.38
N SER A 75 9.55 7.46 2.53
CA SER A 75 9.76 7.56 1.08
C SER A 75 8.49 7.91 0.31
N TYR A 76 7.32 7.59 0.87
CA TYR A 76 6.03 7.73 0.20
C TYR A 76 4.96 8.32 1.12
N GLU A 77 4.18 9.28 0.62
CA GLU A 77 3.04 9.83 1.36
C GLU A 77 1.91 8.80 1.44
N LEU A 78 1.51 8.41 2.65
CA LEU A 78 0.38 7.50 2.88
C LEU A 78 -0.93 8.12 2.36
N VAL A 79 -1.70 7.34 1.62
CA VAL A 79 -3.05 7.73 1.17
C VAL A 79 -4.11 6.99 1.99
N ARG A 80 -3.97 5.67 2.16
CA ARG A 80 -4.92 4.85 2.93
C ARG A 80 -4.40 3.44 3.14
N VAL A 81 -5.04 2.73 4.08
CA VAL A 81 -4.84 1.29 4.28
C VAL A 81 -6.17 0.55 4.14
N ARG A 82 -6.12 -0.61 3.47
CA ARG A 82 -7.27 -1.50 3.29
C ARG A 82 -6.95 -2.89 3.77
N ARG A 83 -7.80 -3.42 4.65
CA ARG A 83 -7.82 -4.85 4.94
C ARG A 83 -8.56 -5.56 3.84
N VAL A 84 -7.88 -6.51 3.16
CA VAL A 84 -8.41 -7.29 2.02
C VAL A 84 -8.62 -8.81 2.30
N VAL A 85 -8.31 -9.21 3.54
CA VAL A 85 -8.51 -10.56 4.06
C VAL A 85 -9.45 -10.52 5.27
N ASN A 86 -10.35 -11.51 5.40
CA ASN A 86 -11.19 -11.77 6.59
C ASN A 86 -12.19 -10.67 7.02
N TYR A 87 -12.83 -9.97 6.08
CA TYR A 87 -14.04 -9.18 6.30
C TYR A 87 -15.20 -9.69 5.45
#